data_AF-A0A496PF11-F1
#
_entry.id   AF-A0A496PF11-F1
#
_cell.length_a   1.000
_cell.length_b   1.000
_cell.length_c   1.000
_cell.angle_alpha   90.00
_cell.angle_beta   90.00
_cell.angle_gamma   90.00
#
_symmetry.space_group_name_H-M   'P 1'
#
loop_
_entity.id
_entity.type
_entity.pdbx_description
1 polymer ?
#
loop_
_entity_poly.entity_id
_entity_poly.type
_entity_poly.pdbx_seq_one_letter_code
_entity_poly.pdbx_strand_id
1 'polypeptide(L)'
;MGVLPLTVETLTKRLGVNATTANTVASFGTTAGMQGCAGVFPALVVVYISNVANIPFDLTMYIMSVIVIAIGSVGIAGVPGTATMAASVSLSGTGLGAYFTSISPILAIDPLIDMGRTCLNVSGSLTNALVVDKIMGTIDKDAYNNPNEGRV
;
A
#
# COMPACT_ATOMS: atom_id res chain seq x y z
N MET A 1 -7.93 -6.54 -5.51
CA MET A 1 -8.53 -7.81 -5.97
C MET A 1 -8.74 -7.87 -7.47
N GLY A 2 -9.43 -6.91 -8.11
CA GLY A 2 -9.77 -7.00 -9.55
C GLY A 2 -8.57 -7.10 -10.52
N VAL A 3 -7.40 -6.59 -10.14
CA VAL A 3 -6.17 -6.62 -10.96
C VAL A 3 -5.24 -7.78 -10.66
N LEU A 4 -5.60 -8.68 -9.73
CA LEU A 4 -4.73 -9.79 -9.31
C LEU A 4 -4.35 -10.73 -10.47
N PRO A 5 -5.28 -11.21 -11.33
CA PRO A 5 -4.91 -12.07 -12.45
C PRO A 5 -3.90 -11.42 -13.39
N LEU A 6 -4.11 -10.14 -13.71
CA LEU A 6 -3.21 -9.36 -14.56
C LEU A 6 -1.84 -9.14 -13.91
N THR A 7 -1.81 -8.97 -12.58
CA THR A 7 -0.56 -8.81 -11.81
C THR A 7 0.25 -10.10 -11.87
N VAL A 8 -0.38 -11.26 -11.65
CA VAL A 8 0.27 -12.58 -11.73
C VAL A 8 0.74 -12.86 -13.16
N GLU A 9 -0.07 -12.56 -14.16
CA GLU A 9 0.31 -12.70 -15.57
C GLU A 9 1.53 -11.83 -15.92
N THR A 10 1.55 -10.58 -15.46
CA THR A 10 2.67 -9.67 -15.68
C THR A 10 3.94 -10.20 -15.00
N LEU A 11 3.83 -10.66 -13.76
CA LEU A 11 4.96 -11.24 -13.01
C LEU A 11 5.57 -12.45 -13.70
N THR A 12 4.71 -13.37 -14.14
CA THR A 12 5.15 -14.64 -14.74
C THR A 12 5.62 -14.47 -16.19
N LYS A 13 4.84 -13.78 -17.04
CA LYS A 13 5.10 -13.70 -18.49
C LYS A 13 6.01 -12.56 -18.92
N ARG A 14 6.10 -11.47 -18.16
CA ARG A 14 6.91 -10.28 -18.53
C ARG A 14 8.12 -10.05 -17.64
N LEU A 15 8.06 -10.53 -16.39
CA LEU A 15 9.08 -10.25 -15.39
C LEU A 15 9.87 -11.49 -14.98
N GLY A 16 9.58 -12.65 -15.58
CA GLY A 16 10.32 -13.89 -15.33
C GLY A 16 10.22 -14.40 -13.89
N VAL A 17 9.22 -13.96 -13.12
CA VAL A 17 9.05 -14.37 -11.73
C VAL A 17 8.42 -15.76 -11.68
N ASN A 18 8.97 -16.62 -10.83
CA ASN A 18 8.45 -17.96 -10.59
C ASN A 18 6.95 -17.92 -10.24
N ALA A 19 6.16 -18.82 -10.83
CA ALA A 19 4.71 -18.86 -10.65
C ALA A 19 4.26 -18.98 -9.17
N THR A 20 5.03 -19.68 -8.33
CA THR A 20 4.76 -19.79 -6.90
C THR A 20 4.96 -18.44 -6.23
N THR A 21 6.10 -17.78 -6.44
CA THR A 21 6.39 -16.45 -5.89
C THR A 21 5.36 -15.43 -6.37
N ALA A 22 5.02 -15.43 -7.66
CA ALA A 22 4.06 -14.52 -8.26
C ALA A 22 2.67 -14.65 -7.63
N ASN A 23 2.15 -15.88 -7.49
CA ASN A 23 0.84 -16.12 -6.90
C ASN A 23 0.80 -15.77 -5.41
N THR A 24 1.82 -16.19 -4.65
CA THR A 24 1.86 -15.96 -3.20
C THR A 24 2.02 -14.47 -2.89
N VAL A 25 3.00 -13.80 -3.48
CA VAL A 25 3.29 -12.39 -3.18
C VAL A 25 2.19 -11.48 -3.70
N ALA A 26 1.66 -11.71 -4.91
CA ALA A 26 0.57 -10.89 -5.44
C ALA A 26 -0.72 -11.08 -4.62
N SER A 27 -1.06 -12.30 -4.22
CA SER A 27 -2.24 -12.55 -3.38
C SER A 27 -2.06 -11.91 -2.00
N PHE A 28 -0.89 -12.09 -1.38
CA PHE A 28 -0.60 -11.50 -0.08
C PHE A 28 -0.62 -9.97 -0.13
N GLY A 29 -0.06 -9.35 -1.18
CA GLY A 29 -0.04 -7.91 -1.37
C GLY A 29 -1.43 -7.28 -1.57
N THR A 30 -2.44 -8.07 -1.94
CA THR A 30 -3.82 -7.58 -2.03
C THR A 30 -4.55 -7.55 -0.69
N THR A 31 -4.06 -8.27 0.32
CA THR A 31 -4.68 -8.34 1.65
C THR A 31 -3.83 -7.68 2.72
N ALA A 32 -2.51 -7.84 2.71
CA ALA A 32 -1.57 -7.35 3.71
C ALA A 32 -0.41 -6.57 3.08
N GLY A 33 0.12 -5.57 3.81
CA GLY A 33 1.26 -4.77 3.34
C GLY A 33 0.91 -3.75 2.25
N MET A 34 -0.32 -3.21 2.27
CA MET A 34 -0.77 -2.18 1.33
C MET A 34 -0.06 -0.84 1.58
N GLN A 35 1.04 -0.59 0.86
CA GLN A 35 1.87 0.61 0.97
C GLN A 35 1.06 1.91 0.80
N GLY A 36 0.16 1.95 -0.18
CA GLY A 36 -0.68 3.11 -0.47
C GLY A 36 -1.80 3.31 0.55
N CYS A 37 -2.58 2.26 0.83
CA CYS A 37 -3.78 2.39 1.68
C CYS A 37 -3.47 2.47 3.17
N ALA A 38 -2.40 1.81 3.62
CA ALA A 38 -2.11 1.68 5.04
C ALA A 38 -0.74 2.25 5.46
N GLY A 39 0.07 2.70 4.49
CA GLY A 39 1.28 3.50 4.75
C GLY A 39 1.07 4.98 4.41
N VAL A 40 1.01 5.30 3.12
CA VAL A 40 1.01 6.69 2.63
C VAL A 40 -0.26 7.44 3.02
N PHE A 41 -1.43 6.84 2.79
CA PHE A 41 -2.70 7.52 3.07
C PHE A 41 -2.87 7.96 4.54
N PRO A 42 -2.73 7.07 5.55
CA PRO A 42 -2.84 7.49 6.94
C PRO A 42 -1.78 8.51 7.35
N ALA A 43 -0.56 8.45 6.78
CA ALA A 43 0.47 9.46 7.02
C ALA A 43 0.03 10.86 6.55
N LEU A 44 -0.53 10.94 5.33
CA LEU A 44 -1.06 12.19 4.80
C LEU A 44 -2.24 12.71 5.62
N VAL A 45 -3.13 11.81 6.06
CA VAL A 45 -4.28 12.17 6.91
C VAL A 45 -3.81 12.76 8.25
N VAL A 46 -2.85 12.13 8.92
CA VAL A 46 -2.33 12.63 10.21
C VAL A 46 -1.70 14.02 10.05
N VAL A 47 -0.90 14.23 9.00
CA VAL A 47 -0.30 15.55 8.71
C VAL A 47 -1.38 16.60 8.41
N TYR A 48 -2.35 16.27 7.56
CA TYR A 48 -3.45 17.16 7.22
C TYR A 48 -4.26 17.57 8.46
N ILE A 49 -4.66 16.60 9.29
CA ILE A 49 -5.45 16.84 10.48
C ILE A 49 -4.68 17.68 11.50
N SER A 50 -3.38 17.41 11.67
CA SER A 50 -2.52 18.21 12.56
C SER A 50 -2.50 19.68 12.14
N ASN A 51 -2.40 19.96 10.83
CA ASN A 51 -2.44 21.33 10.31
C ASN A 51 -3.81 21.99 10.49
N VAL A 52 -4.91 21.28 10.16
CA VAL A 52 -6.28 21.82 10.29
C VAL A 52 -6.64 22.10 11.76
N ALA A 53 -6.21 21.23 12.67
CA ALA A 53 -6.43 21.37 14.10
C ALA A 53 -5.46 22.35 14.79
N ASN A 54 -4.52 22.95 14.05
CA ASN A 54 -3.43 23.77 14.59
C ASN A 54 -2.61 23.05 15.69
N ILE A 55 -2.47 21.73 15.56
CA ILE A 55 -1.67 20.90 16.46
C ILE A 55 -0.23 20.90 15.96
N PRO A 56 0.76 21.22 16.81
CA PRO A 56 2.15 21.22 16.39
C PRO A 56 2.59 19.81 15.98
N PHE A 57 3.12 19.70 14.77
CA PHE A 57 3.68 18.46 14.25
C PHE A 57 5.18 18.39 14.58
N ASP A 58 5.47 18.03 15.83
CA ASP A 58 6.84 17.93 16.35
C ASP A 58 7.47 16.56 16.06
N LEU A 59 8.74 16.38 16.46
CA LEU A 59 9.47 15.13 16.26
C LEU A 59 8.79 13.94 16.98
N THR A 60 8.15 14.21 18.12
CA THR A 60 7.40 13.20 18.89
C THR A 60 6.21 12.69 18.08
N MET A 61 5.39 13.59 17.55
CA MET A 61 4.25 13.26 16.70
C MET A 61 4.69 12.53 15.44
N TYR A 62 5.81 12.93 14.82
CA TYR A 62 6.36 12.25 13.65
C TYR A 62 6.72 10.79 13.94
N ILE A 63 7.53 10.54 14.99
CA ILE A 63 7.95 9.18 15.36
C ILE A 63 6.75 8.32 15.75
N MET A 64 5.83 8.88 16.55
CA MET A 64 4.60 8.21 16.95
C MET A 64 3.76 7.81 15.74
N SER A 65 3.60 8.72 14.78
CA SER A 65 2.86 8.47 13.53
C SER A 65 3.46 7.32 12.76
N VAL A 66 4.79 7.28 12.59
CA VAL A 66 5.47 6.18 11.89
C VAL A 66 5.20 4.84 12.56
N ILE A 67 5.29 4.76 13.89
CA ILE A 67 5.06 3.52 14.65
C ILE A 67 3.60 3.07 14.52
N VAL A 68 2.65 3.98 14.76
CA VAL A 68 1.21 3.69 14.70
C VAL A 68 0.80 3.23 13.32
N ILE A 69 1.29 3.92 12.27
CA ILE A 69 0.98 3.59 10.88
C ILE A 69 1.59 2.24 10.49
N ALA A 70 2.84 1.98 10.86
CA ALA A 70 3.50 0.72 10.56
C ALA A 70 2.76 -0.47 11.21
N ILE A 71 2.38 -0.35 12.49
CA ILE A 71 1.63 -1.38 13.21
C ILE A 71 0.21 -1.52 12.62
N GLY A 72 -0.47 -0.39 12.40
CA GLY A 72 -1.81 -0.36 11.82
C GLY A 72 -1.86 -1.01 10.43
N SER A 73 -0.81 -0.82 9.61
CA SER A 73 -0.71 -1.39 8.28
C SER A 73 -0.75 -2.92 8.24
N VAL A 74 -0.35 -3.58 9.33
CA VAL A 74 -0.48 -5.04 9.46
C VAL A 74 -1.91 -5.40 9.88
N GLY A 75 -2.54 -4.63 10.76
CA GLY A 75 -3.86 -4.92 11.33
C GLY A 75 -5.06 -4.60 10.44
N ILE A 76 -4.92 -3.73 9.43
CA ILE A 76 -6.02 -3.32 8.52
C ILE A 76 -6.23 -4.31 7.37
N ALA A 77 -5.41 -5.36 7.30
CA ALA A 77 -5.42 -6.33 6.22
C ALA A 77 -6.80 -7.00 6.06
N GLY A 78 -7.42 -6.85 4.89
CA GLY A 78 -8.67 -7.55 4.53
C GLY A 78 -10.00 -6.92 4.97
N VAL A 79 -10.01 -5.71 5.56
CA VAL A 79 -11.26 -5.04 5.99
C VAL A 79 -11.84 -4.16 4.87
N PRO A 80 -13.15 -4.24 4.56
CA PRO A 80 -13.81 -3.30 3.63
C PRO A 80 -13.70 -1.85 4.11
N GLY A 81 -13.50 -0.89 3.19
CA GLY A 81 -13.33 0.52 3.57
C GLY A 81 -11.95 0.84 4.15
N THR A 82 -10.91 0.23 3.57
CA THR A 82 -9.51 0.29 4.05
C THR A 82 -9.01 1.70 4.31
N ALA A 83 -9.39 2.70 3.50
CA ALA A 83 -9.01 4.10 3.69
C ALA A 83 -9.55 4.68 5.00
N THR A 84 -10.87 4.60 5.21
CA THR A 84 -11.54 5.11 6.41
C THR A 84 -11.04 4.40 7.67
N MET A 85 -10.83 3.09 7.60
CA MET A 85 -10.27 2.30 8.70
C MET A 85 -8.82 2.70 9.00
N ALA A 86 -7.98 2.86 7.98
CA ALA A 86 -6.59 3.31 8.14
C ALA A 86 -6.50 4.70 8.75
N ALA A 87 -7.36 5.63 8.31
CA ALA A 87 -7.46 6.95 8.91
C ALA A 87 -7.92 6.89 10.37
N SER A 88 -8.93 6.08 10.68
CA SER A 88 -9.45 5.93 12.05
C SER A 88 -8.40 5.40 13.02
N VAL A 89 -7.69 4.33 12.62
CA VAL A 89 -6.64 3.71 13.44
C VAL A 89 -5.46 4.66 13.63
N SER A 90 -5.00 5.32 12.56
CA SER A 90 -3.86 6.23 12.64
C SER A 90 -4.17 7.47 13.46
N LEU A 91 -5.35 8.08 13.29
CA LEU A 91 -5.76 9.23 14.10
C LEU A 91 -5.97 8.85 15.57
N SER A 92 -6.61 7.70 15.83
CA SER A 92 -6.80 7.24 17.22
C SER A 92 -5.48 6.92 17.89
N GLY A 93 -4.58 6.21 17.21
CA GLY A 93 -3.27 5.86 17.74
C GLY A 93 -2.32 7.05 17.93
N THR A 94 -2.54 8.15 17.19
CA THR A 94 -1.77 9.40 17.33
C THR A 94 -2.40 10.40 18.30
N GLY A 95 -3.53 10.06 18.93
CA GLY A 95 -4.25 10.96 19.85
C GLY A 95 -5.13 12.01 19.15
N LEU A 96 -5.29 11.91 17.83
CA LEU A 96 -6.09 12.81 17.00
C LEU A 96 -7.49 12.28 16.68
N GLY A 97 -7.95 11.22 17.35
CA GLY A 97 -9.23 10.56 17.06
C GLY A 97 -10.45 11.48 17.13
N ALA A 98 -10.43 12.50 18.01
CA ALA A 98 -11.50 13.49 18.12
C ALA A 98 -11.69 14.34 16.84
N TYR A 99 -10.66 14.43 16.00
CA TYR A 99 -10.67 15.22 14.76
C TYR A 99 -11.08 14.40 13.53
N PHE A 100 -11.50 13.15 13.72
CA PHE A 100 -11.86 12.25 12.61
C PHE A 100 -12.84 12.90 11.62
N THR A 101 -13.85 13.64 12.10
CA THR A 101 -14.83 14.34 11.24
C THR A 101 -14.19 15.29 10.22
N SER A 102 -13.00 15.83 10.52
CA SER A 102 -12.29 16.75 9.64
C SER A 102 -11.70 16.08 8.39
N ILE A 103 -11.76 14.73 8.28
CA ILE A 103 -11.39 13.97 7.07
C ILE A 103 -12.41 14.14 5.93
N SER A 104 -13.62 14.62 6.21
CA SER A 104 -14.73 14.67 5.24
C SER A 104 -14.36 15.26 3.86
N PRO A 105 -13.55 16.34 3.75
CA PRO A 105 -13.11 16.85 2.45
C PRO A 105 -12.23 15.87 1.66
N ILE A 106 -11.37 15.11 2.35
CA ILE A 106 -10.52 14.08 1.73
C ILE A 106 -11.40 12.93 1.24
N LEU A 107 -12.39 12.51 2.04
CA LEU A 107 -13.33 11.47 1.65
C LEU A 107 -14.14 11.85 0.40
N ALA A 108 -14.45 13.13 0.21
CA ALA A 108 -15.15 13.61 -0.97
C ALA A 108 -14.37 13.41 -2.28
N ILE A 109 -13.03 13.45 -2.22
CA ILE A 109 -12.14 13.24 -3.37
C ILE A 109 -11.47 11.86 -3.35
N ASP A 110 -11.83 10.99 -2.41
CA ASP A 110 -11.23 9.67 -2.22
C ASP A 110 -11.23 8.82 -3.50
N PRO A 111 -12.27 8.82 -4.37
CA PRO A 111 -12.23 8.05 -5.61
C PRO A 111 -11.01 8.37 -6.50
N LEU A 112 -10.57 9.63 -6.54
CA LEU A 112 -9.39 10.04 -7.32
C LEU A 112 -8.09 9.58 -6.65
N ILE A 113 -8.00 9.74 -5.32
CA ILE A 113 -6.83 9.33 -4.54
C ILE A 113 -6.69 7.81 -4.54
N ASP A 114 -7.81 7.09 -4.49
CA ASP A 114 -7.85 5.63 -4.44
C ASP A 114 -7.24 4.98 -5.68
N MET A 115 -7.41 5.58 -6.85
CA MET A 115 -6.73 5.14 -8.07
C MET A 115 -5.21 5.17 -7.90
N GLY A 116 -4.67 6.26 -7.32
CA GLY A 116 -3.23 6.39 -7.03
C GLY A 116 -2.76 5.38 -5.98
N ARG A 117 -3.51 5.21 -4.89
CA ARG A 117 -3.18 4.22 -3.83
C ARG A 117 -3.18 2.79 -4.37
N THR A 118 -4.15 2.46 -5.21
CA THR A 118 -4.25 1.14 -5.85
C THR A 118 -3.07 0.90 -6.78
N CYS A 119 -2.69 1.89 -7.60
CA CYS A 119 -1.51 1.81 -8.45
C CYS A 119 -0.24 1.52 -7.63
N LEU A 120 -0.01 2.28 -6.55
CA LEU A 120 1.14 2.08 -5.66
C LEU A 120 1.14 0.68 -5.02
N ASN A 121 -0.01 0.19 -4.57
CA ASN A 121 -0.10 -1.16 -3.98
C ASN A 121 0.28 -2.26 -5.00
N VAL A 122 -0.18 -2.12 -6.24
CA VAL A 122 0.15 -3.07 -7.32
C VAL A 122 1.63 -3.01 -7.65
N SER A 123 2.20 -1.82 -7.87
CA SER A 123 3.62 -1.63 -8.15
C SER A 123 4.52 -2.15 -7.01
N GLY A 124 4.11 -1.94 -5.76
CA GLY A 124 4.79 -2.47 -4.58
C GLY A 124 4.79 -4.00 -4.56
N SER A 125 3.65 -4.62 -4.89
CA SER A 125 3.53 -6.09 -4.97
C SER A 125 4.41 -6.67 -6.07
N LEU A 126 4.47 -6.01 -7.23
CA LEU A 126 5.36 -6.39 -8.33
C LEU A 126 6.83 -6.33 -7.91
N THR A 127 7.22 -5.23 -7.26
CA THR A 127 8.59 -5.01 -6.78
C THR A 127 8.97 -6.04 -5.73
N ASN A 128 8.09 -6.31 -4.76
CA ASN A 128 8.34 -7.31 -3.73
C ASN A 128 8.55 -8.70 -4.32
N ALA A 129 7.73 -9.10 -5.29
CA ALA A 129 7.85 -10.40 -5.94
C ALA A 129 9.20 -10.54 -6.67
N LEU A 130 9.61 -9.51 -7.42
CA LEU A 130 10.92 -9.45 -8.08
C LEU A 130 12.08 -9.55 -7.08
N VAL A 131 12.02 -8.82 -5.97
CA VAL A 131 13.05 -8.82 -4.94
C VAL A 131 13.16 -10.20 -4.28
N VAL A 132 12.03 -10.81 -3.91
CA VAL A 132 11.99 -12.16 -3.32
C VAL A 132 12.60 -13.18 -4.27
N ASP A 133 12.19 -13.18 -5.53
CA ASP A 133 12.67 -14.16 -6.52
C ASP A 133 14.15 -13.96 -6.85
N LYS A 134 14.63 -12.72 -6.85
CA LYS A 134 16.06 -12.40 -6.98
C LYS A 134 16.88 -12.89 -5.78
N ILE A 135 16.35 -12.78 -4.56
CA ILE A 135 17.00 -13.28 -3.34
C ILE A 135 17.00 -14.82 -3.32
N MET A 136 15.91 -15.45 -3.79
CA MET A 136 15.77 -16.90 -3.89
C MET A 136 16.56 -17.51 -5.07
N GLY A 137 17.01 -16.68 -6.01
CA GLY A 137 17.74 -17.12 -7.21
C GLY A 137 16.84 -17.84 -8.23
N THR A 138 15.53 -17.68 -8.13
CA THR A 138 14.52 -18.36 -8.96
C THR A 138 14.03 -17.54 -10.14
N ILE A 139 14.48 -16.28 -10.26
CA ILE A 139 14.10 -15.37 -11.35
C ILE A 139 14.70 -15.79 -12.69
N ASP A 140 13.86 -15.85 -13.71
CA ASP A 140 14.29 -15.98 -15.10
C ASP A 140 14.79 -14.61 -15.61
N LYS A 141 16.12 -14.48 -15.67
CA LYS A 141 16.78 -13.25 -16.12
C LYS A 141 16.69 -13.06 -17.63
N ASP A 142 16.58 -14.13 -18.39
CA ASP A 142 16.49 -14.04 -19.84
C ASP A 142 15.12 -13.46 -20.22
N ALA A 143 14.06 -13.97 -19.58
CA ALA A 143 12.72 -13.42 -19.70
C ALA A 143 12.63 -11.96 -19.20
N TYR A 144 13.26 -11.64 -18.08
CA TYR A 144 13.27 -10.27 -17.52
C TYR A 144 13.98 -9.25 -18.42
N ASN A 145 15.10 -9.63 -19.03
CA ASN A 145 15.91 -8.73 -19.86
C ASN A 145 15.41 -8.62 -21.31
N ASN A 146 14.43 -9.42 -21.71
CA ASN A 146 13.90 -9.43 -23.06
C ASN A 146 12.72 -8.43 -23.20
N PRO A 147 12.92 -7.27 -23.85
CA PRO A 147 11.87 -6.25 -24.00
C PRO A 147 10.71 -6.67 -24.91
N ASN A 148 10.81 -7.84 -25.57
CA ASN A 148 9.76 -8.42 -26.41
C ASN A 148 8.98 -9.54 -25.70
N GLU A 149 9.41 -10.00 -24.53
CA GLU A 149 8.76 -11.08 -23.79
C GLU A 149 7.38 -10.62 -23.27
N GLY A 150 6.33 -11.39 -23.57
CA GLY A 150 4.98 -11.14 -23.05
C GLY A 150 4.28 -9.87 -23.59
N ARG A 151 4.75 -9.28 -24.69
CA ARG A 151 3.97 -8.29 -25.46
C ARG A 151 2.81 -9.01 -26.16
N VAL A 152 1.58 -8.76 -25.67
CA VAL A 152 0.34 -8.99 -26.42
C VAL A 152 0.10 -7.84 -27.38
#